data_AF-A0A443RWF8-F1
#
_entry.id   AF-A0A443RWF8-F1
#
_cell.length_a   1.000
_cell.length_b   1.000
_cell.length_c   1.000
_cell.angle_alpha   90.00
_cell.angle_beta   90.00
_cell.angle_gamma   90.00
#
_symmetry.space_group_name_H-M   'P 1'
#
loop_
_entity.id
_entity.type
_entity.pdbx_description
1 polymer ?
#
loop_
_entity_poly.entity_id
_entity_poly.type
_entity_poly.pdbx_seq_one_letter_code
_entity_poly.pdbx_strand_id
1 'polypeptide(L)'
;MVKSGTDCFEEYYGQCNYDWYKSRTKALQTFNIGMSDLGKLCGSKLTKLYVFSQFNRIVDIGRGRGVFKSEMLKCSPKAKSTVYDQPHNVEAVQKNNEEIEAAVKGRISFVGGNCLEKVPSQGECYTIRN
;
A
#
# COMPACT_ATOMS: atom_id res chain seq x y z
N MET A 1 -16.71 -5.70 25.07
CA MET A 1 -15.58 -5.38 24.18
C MET A 1 -14.47 -6.44 24.22
N VAL A 2 -13.75 -6.73 25.33
CA VAL A 2 -12.69 -7.80 25.28
C VAL A 2 -13.26 -9.22 25.17
N LYS A 3 -14.45 -9.49 25.73
CA LYS A 3 -15.00 -10.86 25.84
C LYS A 3 -15.70 -11.39 24.58
N SER A 4 -16.15 -10.52 23.68
CA SER A 4 -16.99 -10.90 22.54
C SER A 4 -16.19 -11.27 21.30
N GLY A 5 -14.91 -10.88 21.21
CA GLY A 5 -14.09 -11.07 20.01
C GLY A 5 -14.55 -10.24 18.80
N THR A 6 -15.56 -9.40 18.98
CA THR A 6 -16.14 -8.49 17.99
C THR A 6 -15.35 -7.20 17.91
N ASP A 7 -15.36 -6.57 16.74
CA ASP A 7 -14.70 -5.28 16.53
C ASP A 7 -15.41 -4.19 17.35
N CYS A 8 -14.74 -3.70 18.39
CA CYS A 8 -15.24 -2.64 19.25
C CYS A 8 -15.51 -1.32 18.53
N PHE A 9 -14.80 -1.07 17.43
CA PHE A 9 -14.99 0.09 16.59
C PHE A 9 -16.32 0.00 15.86
N GLU A 10 -16.63 -1.17 15.32
CA GLU A 10 -17.90 -1.43 14.64
C GLU A 10 -19.07 -1.37 15.62
N GLU A 11 -18.93 -1.94 16.82
CA GLU A 11 -19.95 -1.84 17.87
C GLU A 11 -20.23 -0.38 18.27
N TYR A 12 -19.20 0.46 18.34
CA TYR A 12 -19.34 1.85 18.79
C TYR A 12 -19.84 2.79 17.68
N TYR A 13 -19.34 2.61 16.45
CA TYR A 13 -19.62 3.52 15.34
C TYR A 13 -20.63 2.98 14.32
N GLY A 14 -21.09 1.74 14.46
CA GLY A 14 -22.08 1.10 13.59
C GLY A 14 -21.58 0.77 12.18
N GLN A 15 -20.27 0.83 11.94
CA GLN A 15 -19.65 0.57 10.65
C GLN A 15 -18.20 0.14 10.85
N CYS A 16 -17.66 -0.65 9.91
CA CYS A 16 -16.28 -1.09 9.99
C CYS A 16 -15.29 0.09 9.92
N ASN A 17 -14.09 -0.10 10.48
CA ASN A 17 -13.11 0.98 10.66
C ASN A 17 -12.81 1.77 9.37
N TYR A 18 -12.68 1.07 8.25
CA TYR A 18 -12.21 1.65 7.00
C TYR A 18 -13.32 2.42 6.31
N ASP A 19 -14.55 1.92 6.37
CA ASP A 19 -15.73 2.65 5.88
C ASP A 19 -15.99 3.91 6.72
N TRP A 20 -15.64 3.88 8.00
CA TRP A 20 -15.67 5.07 8.85
C TRP A 20 -14.66 6.14 8.46
N TYR A 21 -13.43 5.75 8.11
CA TYR A 21 -12.45 6.69 7.59
C TYR A 21 -12.90 7.25 6.24
N LYS A 22 -13.40 6.41 5.33
CA LYS A 22 -13.89 6.83 4.01
C LYS A 22 -14.99 7.89 4.09
N SER A 23 -15.90 7.79 5.06
CA SER A 23 -16.97 8.78 5.21
C SER A 23 -16.51 10.13 5.79
N ARG A 24 -15.23 10.27 6.18
CA ARG A 24 -14.66 11.47 6.81
C ARG A 24 -13.33 11.88 6.19
N THR A 25 -13.37 12.85 5.28
CA THR A 25 -12.20 13.32 4.51
C THR A 25 -10.98 13.65 5.37
N LYS A 26 -11.14 14.38 6.47
CA LYS A 26 -10.01 14.75 7.35
C LYS A 26 -9.40 13.55 8.06
N ALA A 27 -10.23 12.63 8.56
CA ALA A 27 -9.76 11.43 9.24
C ALA A 27 -9.04 10.48 8.27
N LEU A 28 -9.57 10.32 7.06
CA LEU A 28 -8.92 9.56 5.99
C LEU A 28 -7.56 10.16 5.60
N GLN A 29 -7.47 11.49 5.49
CA GLN A 29 -6.20 12.16 5.21
C GLN A 29 -5.17 11.92 6.31
N THR A 30 -5.53 12.09 7.58
CA THR A 30 -4.64 11.83 8.72
C THR A 30 -4.19 10.37 8.75
N PHE A 31 -5.11 9.43 8.55
CA PHE A 31 -4.80 8.01 8.46
C PHE A 31 -3.78 7.72 7.34
N ASN A 32 -4.03 8.25 6.14
CA ASN A 32 -3.15 8.04 5.00
C ASN A 32 -1.75 8.62 5.21
N ILE A 33 -1.62 9.80 5.84
CA ILE A 33 -0.31 10.39 6.17
C ILE A 33 0.46 9.48 7.14
N GLY A 34 -0.19 9.03 8.22
CA GLY A 34 0.44 8.13 9.19
C GLY A 34 0.90 6.82 8.55
N MET A 35 0.09 6.26 7.65
CA MET A 35 0.45 5.05 6.89
C MET A 35 1.62 5.30 5.93
N SER A 36 1.70 6.45 5.26
CA SER A 36 2.83 6.83 4.40
C SER A 36 4.13 6.94 5.20
N ASP A 37 4.12 7.56 6.38
CA ASP A 37 5.31 7.72 7.21
C ASP A 37 5.81 6.38 7.77
N LEU A 38 4.91 5.52 8.23
CA LEU A 38 5.23 4.15 8.62
C LEU A 38 5.75 3.31 7.43
N GLY A 39 5.26 3.61 6.23
CA GLY A 39 5.74 3.08 4.96
C GLY A 39 7.21 3.40 4.73
N LYS A 40 7.60 4.68 4.82
CA LYS A 40 8.98 5.16 4.63
C LYS A 40 9.94 4.53 5.64
N LEU A 41 9.60 4.60 6.93
CA LEU A 41 10.47 4.13 8.01
C LEU A 41 10.85 2.66 7.82
N CYS A 42 9.84 1.81 7.59
CA CYS A 42 10.09 0.39 7.44
C CYS A 42 10.61 0.02 6.04
N GLY A 43 10.31 0.80 5.00
CA GLY A 43 10.92 0.64 3.67
C GLY A 43 12.43 0.74 3.72
N SER A 44 12.93 1.83 4.30
CA SER A 44 14.36 2.08 4.43
C SER A 44 15.12 1.01 5.26
N LYS A 45 14.43 0.36 6.21
CA LYS A 45 15.00 -0.75 6.99
C LYS A 45 14.96 -2.06 6.22
N LEU A 46 13.82 -2.40 5.61
CA LEU A 46 13.64 -3.68 4.96
C LEU A 46 14.54 -3.85 3.74
N THR A 47 14.77 -2.78 2.96
CA THR A 47 15.68 -2.82 1.81
C THR A 47 17.14 -3.07 2.18
N LYS A 48 17.52 -2.89 3.45
CA LYS A 48 18.84 -3.24 3.98
C LYS A 48 18.93 -4.69 4.46
N LEU A 49 17.80 -5.27 4.87
CA LEU A 49 17.73 -6.62 5.43
C LEU A 49 17.43 -7.68 4.37
N TYR A 50 16.84 -7.28 3.24
CA TYR A 50 16.40 -8.18 2.21
C TYR A 50 16.77 -7.67 0.81
N VAL A 51 17.30 -8.58 0.00
CA VAL A 51 17.81 -8.27 -1.35
C VAL A 51 16.65 -8.37 -2.35
N PHE A 52 16.00 -7.25 -2.65
CA PHE A 52 14.91 -7.20 -3.64
C PHE A 52 15.38 -7.13 -5.09
N SER A 53 16.67 -6.84 -5.33
CA SER A 53 17.25 -6.73 -6.66
C SER A 53 17.27 -8.04 -7.46
N GLN A 54 17.03 -9.18 -6.80
CA GLN A 54 16.86 -10.48 -7.45
C GLN A 54 15.54 -10.62 -8.23
N PHE A 55 14.58 -9.71 -8.01
CA PHE A 55 13.27 -9.72 -8.68
C PHE A 55 13.13 -8.59 -9.68
N ASN A 56 12.59 -8.91 -10.86
CA ASN A 56 12.24 -7.96 -11.91
C ASN A 56 10.77 -7.50 -11.81
N ARG A 57 9.88 -8.34 -11.27
CA ARG A 57 8.43 -8.05 -11.13
C ARG A 57 7.98 -8.22 -9.69
N ILE A 58 7.67 -7.12 -9.02
CA ILE A 58 7.25 -7.10 -7.61
C ILE A 58 5.80 -6.62 -7.52
N VAL A 59 4.92 -7.39 -6.90
CA VAL A 59 3.51 -7.03 -6.69
C VAL A 59 3.29 -6.72 -5.22
N ASP A 60 2.83 -5.50 -4.92
CA ASP A 60 2.62 -5.02 -3.55
C ASP A 60 1.13 -4.83 -3.29
N ILE A 61 0.58 -5.62 -2.36
CA ILE A 61 -0.85 -5.78 -2.12
C ILE A 61 -1.30 -4.94 -0.91
N GLY A 62 -2.32 -4.10 -1.10
CA GLY A 62 -3.03 -3.37 -0.04
C GLY A 62 -2.26 -2.19 0.57
N ARG A 63 -1.31 -1.60 -0.17
CA ARG A 63 -0.38 -0.59 0.38
C ARG A 63 -0.49 0.81 -0.23
N GLY A 64 -1.59 1.13 -0.90
CA GLY A 64 -1.92 2.48 -1.36
C GLY A 64 -0.77 3.20 -2.09
N ARG A 65 -0.44 4.41 -1.61
CA ARG A 65 0.28 5.52 -2.28
C ARG A 65 1.66 5.28 -2.91
N GLY A 66 2.29 4.12 -2.80
CA GLY A 66 3.57 3.89 -3.51
C GLY A 66 4.84 4.05 -2.68
N VAL A 67 4.76 4.63 -1.49
CA VAL A 67 5.93 5.21 -0.80
C VAL A 67 7.00 4.18 -0.42
N PHE A 68 6.59 3.03 0.11
CA PHE A 68 7.50 1.92 0.43
C PHE A 68 8.23 1.36 -0.81
N LYS A 69 7.57 1.41 -1.96
CA LYS A 69 8.04 0.83 -3.22
C LYS A 69 9.12 1.71 -3.82
N SER A 70 9.04 3.02 -3.61
CA SER A 70 10.09 3.94 -4.02
C SER A 70 11.43 3.58 -3.41
N GLU A 71 11.46 3.26 -2.11
CA GLU A 71 12.68 2.78 -1.44
C GLU A 71 13.18 1.45 -2.03
N MET A 72 12.31 0.49 -2.29
CA MET A 72 12.69 -0.80 -2.89
C MET A 72 13.25 -0.65 -4.30
N LEU A 73 12.60 0.17 -5.12
CA LEU A 73 12.96 0.38 -6.51
C LEU A 73 14.26 1.20 -6.67
N LYS A 74 14.63 2.04 -5.70
CA LYS A 74 15.98 2.65 -5.66
C LYS A 74 17.08 1.59 -5.57
N CYS A 75 16.90 0.61 -4.69
CA CYS A 75 17.86 -0.47 -4.50
C CYS A 75 17.77 -1.57 -5.59
N SER A 76 16.76 -1.51 -6.45
CA SER A 76 16.48 -2.52 -7.49
C SER A 76 16.29 -1.84 -8.86
N PRO A 77 17.38 -1.45 -9.55
CA PRO A 77 17.30 -0.61 -10.75
C PRO A 77 16.53 -1.25 -11.92
N LYS A 78 16.56 -2.58 -12.02
CA LYS A 78 15.89 -3.34 -13.09
C LYS A 78 14.45 -3.73 -12.75
N ALA A 79 14.05 -3.60 -11.48
CA ALA A 79 12.73 -4.02 -11.04
C ALA A 79 11.63 -3.06 -11.49
N LYS A 80 10.46 -3.63 -11.78
CA LYS A 80 9.18 -2.94 -11.92
C LYS A 80 8.25 -3.40 -10.80
N SER A 81 7.42 -2.49 -10.31
CA SER A 81 6.45 -2.78 -9.26
C SER A 81 5.02 -2.57 -9.73
N THR A 82 4.12 -3.46 -9.34
CA THR A 82 2.67 -3.28 -9.43
C THR A 82 2.09 -3.04 -8.05
N VAL A 83 1.40 -1.93 -7.88
CA VAL A 83 0.58 -1.63 -6.71
C VAL A 83 -0.80 -2.22 -6.94
N TYR A 84 -1.20 -3.15 -6.08
CA TYR A 84 -2.53 -3.73 -6.12
C TYR A 84 -3.31 -3.30 -4.89
N ASP A 85 -4.40 -2.57 -5.09
CA ASP A 85 -5.24 -2.05 -3.99
C ASP A 85 -6.69 -1.97 -4.46
N GLN A 86 -7.61 -1.58 -3.58
CA GLN A 86 -8.99 -1.33 -3.96
C GLN A 86 -9.07 -0.24 -5.04
N PRO A 87 -10.03 -0.33 -6.00
CA PRO A 87 -10.10 0.61 -7.12
C PRO A 87 -10.09 2.08 -6.72
N HIS A 88 -10.87 2.46 -5.71
CA HIS A 88 -10.94 3.84 -5.21
C HIS A 88 -9.60 4.35 -4.64
N ASN A 89 -8.80 3.48 -4.01
CA ASN A 89 -7.47 3.83 -3.53
C ASN A 89 -6.52 4.06 -4.69
N VAL A 90 -6.55 3.20 -5.71
CA VAL A 90 -5.75 3.35 -6.93
C VAL A 90 -6.09 4.67 -7.64
N GLU A 91 -7.36 5.00 -7.79
CA GLU A 91 -7.80 6.28 -8.37
C GLU A 91 -7.28 7.48 -7.56
N ALA A 92 -7.33 7.43 -6.23
CA ALA A 92 -6.84 8.49 -5.38
C ALA A 92 -5.32 8.72 -5.56
N VAL A 93 -4.55 7.64 -5.69
CA VAL A 93 -3.10 7.71 -5.94
C VAL A 93 -2.80 8.22 -7.35
N GLN A 94 -3.56 7.79 -8.36
CA GLN A 94 -3.38 8.30 -9.72
C GLN A 94 -3.65 9.80 -9.82
N LYS A 95 -4.62 10.32 -9.05
CA LYS A 95 -4.89 11.75 -8.93
C LYS A 95 -3.83 12.51 -8.15
N ASN A 96 -3.22 11.87 -7.14
CA ASN A 96 -2.19 12.48 -6.31
C ASN A 96 -1.09 11.45 -5.96
N ASN A 97 -0.01 11.47 -6.73
CA ASN A 97 1.18 10.64 -6.55
C ASN A 97 2.45 11.47 -6.34
N GLU A 98 2.32 12.66 -5.75
CA GLU A 98 3.46 13.54 -5.45
C GLU A 98 4.43 12.91 -4.46
N GLU A 99 3.94 12.01 -3.60
CA GLU A 99 4.76 11.25 -2.64
C GLU A 99 5.68 10.21 -3.32
N ILE A 100 5.45 9.89 -4.60
CA ILE A 100 6.27 8.94 -5.36
C ILE A 100 7.41 9.68 -6.03
N GLU A 101 8.62 9.24 -5.74
CA GLU A 101 9.80 9.85 -6.33
C GLU A 101 9.85 9.74 -7.86
N ALA A 102 10.21 10.85 -8.50
CA ALA A 102 10.28 10.94 -9.96
C ALA A 102 11.20 9.87 -10.58
N ALA A 103 12.30 9.51 -9.90
CA ALA A 103 13.29 8.54 -10.38
C ALA A 103 12.74 7.10 -10.54
N VAL A 104 11.63 6.78 -9.87
CA VAL A 104 11.04 5.42 -9.87
C VAL A 104 9.61 5.39 -10.41
N LYS A 105 8.97 6.55 -10.57
CA LYS A 105 7.57 6.69 -11.00
C LYS A 105 7.26 5.92 -12.28
N GLY A 106 8.14 5.97 -13.28
CA GLY A 106 7.97 5.24 -14.55
C GLY A 106 8.08 3.70 -14.45
N ARG A 107 8.44 3.17 -13.27
CA ARG A 107 8.56 1.73 -13.00
C ARG A 107 7.47 1.19 -12.08
N ILE A 108 6.49 2.03 -11.73
CA ILE A 108 5.37 1.66 -10.86
C ILE A 108 4.07 1.68 -11.69
N SER A 109 3.36 0.56 -11.72
CA SER A 109 2.00 0.46 -12.24
C SER A 109 1.00 0.35 -11.09
N PHE A 110 -0.24 0.81 -11.32
CA PHE A 110 -1.33 0.70 -10.34
C PHE A 110 -2.47 -0.12 -10.93
N VAL A 111 -2.97 -1.07 -10.16
CA VAL A 111 -4.05 -1.98 -10.57
C VAL A 111 -5.08 -2.04 -9.45
N GLY A 112 -6.31 -1.69 -9.76
CA GLY A 112 -7.44 -1.76 -8.84
C GLY A 112 -8.07 -3.16 -8.80
N GLY A 113 -8.42 -3.65 -7.62
CA GLY A 113 -9.25 -4.85 -7.46
C GLY A 113 -9.37 -5.35 -6.02
N ASN A 114 -9.90 -6.58 -5.89
CA ASN A 114 -10.10 -7.26 -4.61
C ASN A 114 -9.09 -8.40 -4.43
N CYS A 115 -8.16 -8.26 -3.48
CA CYS A 115 -7.13 -9.27 -3.19
C CYS A 115 -7.68 -10.56 -2.56
N LEU A 116 -8.90 -10.54 -2.03
CA LEU A 116 -9.56 -11.75 -1.53
C LEU A 116 -10.12 -12.61 -2.67
N GLU A 117 -10.36 -12.02 -3.84
CA GLU A 117 -10.81 -12.75 -5.03
C GLU A 117 -9.64 -13.18 -5.90
N LYS A 118 -8.77 -12.23 -6.25
CA LYS A 118 -7.62 -12.49 -7.13
C LYS A 118 -6.51 -11.48 -6.90
N VAL A 119 -5.30 -11.86 -7.28
CA VAL A 119 -4.13 -10.97 -7.31
C VAL A 119 -3.52 -10.96 -8.71
N PRO A 120 -2.81 -9.89 -9.11
CA PRO A 120 -2.12 -9.86 -10.40
C PRO A 120 -1.18 -11.05 -10.57
N SER A 121 -1.28 -11.73 -11.71
CA SER A 121 -0.40 -12.85 -12.06
C SER A 121 1.01 -12.37 -12.45
N GLN A 122 1.97 -13.30 -12.51
CA GLN A 122 3.34 -13.08 -13.02
C GLN A 122 4.24 -12.19 -12.14
N GLY A 123 3.88 -11.93 -10.89
CA GLY A 123 4.81 -11.41 -9.89
C GLY A 123 5.87 -12.46 -9.54
N GLU A 124 7.12 -12.04 -9.43
CA GLU A 124 8.22 -12.88 -8.92
C GLU A 124 8.36 -12.73 -7.40
N CYS A 125 7.91 -11.61 -6.86
CA CYS A 125 7.81 -11.35 -5.43
C CYS A 125 6.47 -10.68 -5.13
N TYR A 126 5.77 -11.18 -4.12
CA TYR A 126 4.53 -10.59 -3.60
C TYR A 126 4.78 -10.07 -2.19
N THR A 127 4.49 -8.79 -1.97
CA THR A 127 4.61 -8.17 -0.65
C THR A 127 3.23 -7.84 -0.10
N ILE A 128 3.01 -8.20 1.15
CA ILE A 128 1.85 -7.81 1.95
C ILE A 128 2.37 -7.39 3.32
N ARG A 129 1.84 -6.29 3.85
CA ARG A 129 2.27 -5.78 5.15
C ARG A 129 1.20 -4.88 5.75
N ASN A 130 1.00 -5.05 7.07
CA ASN A 130 0.17 -4.21 7.95
C ASN A 130 0.48 -2.72 7.79
#